data_AF-A0ABD1QGZ2-F1
#
_entry.id   AF-A0ABD1QGZ2-F1
#
_cell.length_a   1.000
_cell.length_b   1.000
_cell.length_c   1.000
_cell.angle_alpha   90.00
_cell.angle_beta   90.00
_cell.angle_gamma   90.00
#
_symmetry.space_group_name_H-M   'P 1'
#
loop_
_entity.id
_entity.type
_entity.pdbx_description
1 polymer ?
#
loop_
_entity_poly.entity_id
_entity_poly.type
_entity_poly.pdbx_seq_one_letter_code
_entity_poly.pdbx_strand_id
1 'polypeptide(L)'
;MKRQELGYYWLAPQNECDVYGTCGPFGSCNALSSPICSCLRGFEPKNLEEWGRGIWTSGCKRRKPVLCDRNNNTGGGGKEDGFLRLPFMKVPIFLNRDPLAL
;
A
#
# COMPACT_ATOMS: atom_id res chain seq x y z
N MET A 1 0.13 49.44 -6.68
CA MET A 1 -0.24 48.16 -6.04
C MET A 1 0.56 47.04 -6.70
N LYS A 2 1.59 46.50 -6.06
CA LYS A 2 2.26 45.29 -6.56
C LYS A 2 1.53 44.09 -5.97
N ARG A 3 0.85 43.33 -6.82
CA ARG A 3 0.25 42.04 -6.46
C ARG A 3 1.41 41.05 -6.35
N GLN A 4 1.88 40.79 -5.13
CA GLN A 4 2.79 39.65 -4.89
C GLN A 4 1.93 38.39 -4.95
N GLU A 5 2.10 37.60 -6.01
CA GLU A 5 1.58 36.24 -6.04
C GLU A 5 2.48 35.37 -5.17
N LEU A 6 1.92 34.74 -4.14
CA LEU A 6 2.62 33.72 -3.37
C LEU A 6 2.84 32.52 -4.30
N GLY A 7 4.02 32.42 -4.91
CA GLY A 7 4.45 31.21 -5.61
C GLY A 7 4.75 30.13 -4.58
N TYR A 8 3.77 29.29 -4.27
CA TYR A 8 4.02 28.08 -3.49
C TYR A 8 4.95 27.16 -4.29
N TYR A 9 6.17 26.96 -3.78
CA TYR A 9 7.22 26.17 -4.44
C TYR A 9 6.86 24.67 -4.53
N TRP A 10 5.98 24.20 -3.64
CA TRP A 10 5.39 22.86 -3.65
C TRP A 10 3.96 22.88 -3.14
N LEU A 11 3.13 21.99 -3.67
CA LEU A 11 1.77 21.74 -3.22
C LEU A 11 1.64 20.26 -2.83
N ALA A 12 0.84 19.98 -1.81
CA ALA A 12 0.50 18.64 -1.38
C ALA A 12 -0.96 18.62 -0.87
N PRO A 13 -1.73 17.55 -1.13
CA PRO A 13 -1.40 16.40 -1.99
C PRO A 13 -1.33 16.79 -3.49
N GLN A 14 -0.46 16.15 -4.27
CA GLN A 14 -0.34 16.42 -5.71
C GLN A 14 -1.28 15.54 -6.55
N ASN A 15 -1.61 14.35 -6.06
CA ASN A 15 -2.49 13.40 -6.74
C ASN A 15 -3.19 12.48 -5.72
N GLU A 16 -4.08 11.62 -6.23
CA GLU A 16 -4.86 10.67 -5.43
C GLU A 16 -4.01 9.68 -4.62
N CYS A 17 -2.78 9.38 -5.04
CA CYS A 17 -1.86 8.51 -4.31
C CYS A 17 -1.16 9.18 -3.12
N ASP A 18 -1.17 10.51 -3.05
CA ASP A 18 -0.66 11.24 -1.89
C ASP A 18 -1.67 11.24 -0.73
N VAL A 19 -2.94 10.96 -1.03
CA VAL A 19 -4.00 10.81 -0.03
C VAL A 19 -3.78 9.51 0.74
N TYR A 20 -3.82 9.60 2.07
CA TYR A 20 -3.60 8.45 2.94
C TYR A 20 -4.71 7.41 2.75
N GLY A 21 -4.32 6.15 2.59
CA GLY A 21 -5.26 5.03 2.56
C GLY A 21 -5.92 4.73 1.21
N THR A 22 -5.58 5.43 0.11
CA THR A 22 -6.20 5.25 -1.21
C THR A 22 -6.28 3.79 -1.68
N CYS A 23 -5.22 3.00 -1.50
CA CYS A 23 -5.18 1.59 -1.96
C CYS A 23 -5.33 0.53 -0.86
N GLY A 24 -5.66 0.94 0.36
CA GLY A 24 -5.77 0.04 1.51
C GLY A 24 -4.46 -0.70 1.89
N PRO A 25 -4.50 -1.57 2.91
CA PRO A 25 -3.32 -2.29 3.39
C PRO A 25 -2.71 -3.22 2.34
N PHE A 26 -1.38 -3.23 2.23
CA PHE A 26 -0.61 -4.02 1.25
C PHE A 26 -0.97 -3.76 -0.23
N GLY A 27 -1.69 -2.67 -0.50
CA GLY A 27 -1.87 -2.09 -1.84
C GLY A 27 -0.81 -1.04 -2.15
N SER A 28 -0.48 -0.91 -3.43
CA SER A 28 0.41 0.10 -3.99
C SER A 28 -0.40 1.06 -4.84
N CYS A 29 -0.12 2.36 -4.72
CA CYS A 29 -0.72 3.40 -5.54
C CYS A 29 0.28 3.93 -6.57
N ASN A 30 -0.13 3.94 -7.83
CA ASN A 30 0.61 4.56 -8.92
C ASN A 30 -0.36 5.41 -9.76
N ALA A 31 -0.26 6.74 -9.65
CA ALA A 31 -1.12 7.69 -10.35
C ALA A 31 -0.99 7.62 -11.89
N LEU A 32 0.06 6.96 -12.41
CA LEU A 32 0.27 6.74 -13.84
C LEU A 32 -0.32 5.41 -14.33
N SER A 33 -0.87 4.57 -13.44
CA SER A 33 -1.47 3.28 -13.77
C SER A 33 -3.00 3.35 -13.85
N SER A 34 -3.61 2.44 -14.62
CA SER A 34 -5.06 2.23 -14.63
C SER A 34 -5.35 0.73 -14.45
N PRO A 35 -5.95 0.30 -13.33
CA PRO A 35 -6.33 1.11 -12.16
C PRO A 35 -5.11 1.66 -11.40
N ILE A 36 -5.29 2.75 -10.63
CA ILE A 36 -4.20 3.37 -9.83
C ILE A 36 -3.71 2.46 -8.71
N CYS A 37 -4.56 1.55 -8.23
CA CYS A 37 -4.25 0.63 -7.14
C CYS A 37 -3.97 -0.79 -7.65
N SER A 38 -2.91 -1.38 -7.12
CA SER A 38 -2.55 -2.77 -7.37
C SER A 38 -2.05 -3.45 -6.08
N CYS A 39 -2.29 -4.75 -5.93
CA CYS A 39 -1.69 -5.49 -4.82
C CYS A 39 -0.18 -5.65 -5.02
N LEU A 40 0.58 -5.56 -3.94
CA LEU A 40 2.00 -5.90 -3.96
C LEU A 40 2.22 -7.33 -4.46
N ARG A 41 3.35 -7.59 -5.11
CA ARG A 41 3.67 -8.94 -5.61
C ARG A 41 3.67 -9.94 -4.45
N GLY A 42 2.95 -11.04 -4.63
CA GLY A 42 2.72 -12.05 -3.58
C GLY A 42 1.44 -11.84 -2.76
N PHE A 43 0.69 -10.79 -3.06
CA PHE A 43 -0.60 -10.48 -2.46
C PHE A 43 -1.74 -10.54 -3.50
N GLU A 44 -2.96 -10.62 -3.01
CA GLU A 44 -4.21 -10.62 -3.78
C GLU A 44 -5.30 -9.82 -3.05
N PRO A 45 -6.32 -9.29 -3.76
CA PRO A 45 -7.42 -8.58 -3.13
C PRO A 45 -8.07 -9.37 -2.00
N LYS A 46 -8.39 -8.71 -0.88
CA LYS A 46 -9.20 -9.36 0.16
C LYS A 46 -10.64 -9.57 -0.29
N ASN A 47 -11.19 -8.58 -1.00
CA ASN A 47 -12.51 -8.62 -1.60
C ASN A 47 -12.39 -8.30 -3.10
N LEU A 48 -12.60 -9.32 -3.94
CA LEU A 48 -12.51 -9.19 -5.40
C LEU A 48 -13.61 -8.31 -6.00
N GLU A 49 -14.81 -8.33 -5.41
CA GLU A 49 -15.94 -7.55 -5.90
C GLU A 49 -15.71 -6.05 -5.66
N GLU A 50 -15.29 -5.68 -4.45
CA GLU A 50 -14.91 -4.31 -4.13
C GLU A 50 -13.81 -3.81 -5.07
N TRP A 51 -12.74 -4.59 -5.23
CA TRP A 51 -11.63 -4.25 -6.11
C TRP A 51 -12.04 -4.09 -7.57
N GLY A 52 -12.95 -4.93 -8.06
CA GLY A 52 -13.50 -4.83 -9.42
C GLY A 52 -14.35 -3.57 -9.63
N ARG A 53 -14.87 -2.97 -8.55
CA ARG A 53 -15.64 -1.72 -8.57
C ARG A 53 -14.78 -0.48 -8.26
N GLY A 54 -13.47 -0.63 -8.10
CA GLY A 54 -12.57 0.47 -7.73
C GLY A 54 -12.63 0.83 -6.23
N ILE A 55 -13.16 -0.06 -5.39
CA ILE A 55 -13.16 0.09 -3.93
C ILE A 55 -11.97 -0.70 -3.38
N TRP A 56 -10.92 -0.02 -2.94
CA TRP A 56 -9.67 -0.67 -2.52
C TRP A 56 -9.47 -0.68 -1.00
N THR A 57 -10.46 -0.22 -0.22
CA THR A 57 -10.37 -0.01 1.24
C THR A 57 -9.98 -1.29 1.99
N SER A 58 -10.51 -2.45 1.57
CA SER A 58 -10.15 -3.76 2.16
C SER A 58 -8.67 -4.13 1.95
N GLY A 59 -8.01 -3.55 0.94
CA GLY A 59 -6.63 -3.83 0.58
C GLY A 59 -6.40 -5.26 0.12
N CYS A 60 -5.21 -5.78 0.42
CA CYS A 60 -4.74 -7.08 -0.05
C CYS A 60 -4.36 -8.02 1.09
N LYS A 61 -4.40 -9.33 0.84
CA LYS A 61 -3.88 -10.39 1.72
C LYS A 61 -2.76 -11.15 1.02
N ARG A 62 -1.89 -11.81 1.80
CA ARG A 62 -0.85 -12.69 1.24
C ARG A 62 -1.51 -13.87 0.53
N ARG A 63 -0.99 -14.23 -0.65
CA ARG A 63 -1.43 -15.43 -1.40
C ARG A 63 -1.03 -16.73 -0.71
N LYS A 64 0.07 -16.70 0.06
CA LYS A 64 0.59 -17.85 0.81
C LYS A 64 0.88 -17.43 2.26
N PRO A 65 0.56 -18.28 3.24
CA PRO A 65 0.95 -18.03 4.63
C PRO A 65 2.48 -18.05 4.76
N VAL A 66 2.99 -17.32 5.75
CA VAL A 66 4.42 -17.37 6.11
C VAL A 66 4.75 -18.69 6.80
N LEU A 67 6.03 -19.07 6.81
CA LEU A 67 6.47 -20.35 7.34
C LEU A 67 6.17 -20.49 8.84
N CYS A 68 6.30 -19.40 9.61
CA CYS A 68 5.98 -19.39 11.04
C CYS A 68 4.52 -19.77 11.31
N ASP A 69 3.59 -19.25 10.50
CA ASP A 69 2.16 -19.60 10.60
C ASP A 69 1.91 -21.07 10.21
N ARG A 70 2.75 -21.64 9.34
CA ARG A 70 2.65 -23.02 8.85
C ARG A 70 3.16 -24.05 9.86
N ASN A 71 4.23 -23.73 10.58
CA ASN A 71 4.88 -24.65 11.53
C ASN A 71 4.05 -24.95 12.78
N ASN A 72 2.99 -24.18 13.06
CA ASN A 72 2.02 -24.53 14.10
C ASN A 72 1.11 -25.72 13.72
N ASN A 73 1.01 -26.11 12.44
CA ASN A 73 0.03 -27.10 11.99
C ASN A 73 0.61 -28.31 11.22
N THR A 74 1.84 -28.27 10.70
CA THR A 74 2.45 -29.44 10.05
C THR A 74 3.97 -29.38 10.09
N GLY A 75 4.61 -30.48 10.50
CA GLY A 75 6.05 -30.63 10.55
C GLY A 75 6.75 -30.38 9.21
N GLY A 76 7.72 -29.47 9.24
CA GLY A 76 8.94 -29.40 8.42
C GLY A 76 8.87 -29.80 6.96
N GLY A 77 8.70 -28.82 6.05
CA GLY A 77 8.85 -29.04 4.61
C GLY A 77 8.39 -27.87 3.73
N GLY A 78 8.61 -26.62 4.15
CA GLY A 78 8.22 -25.42 3.40
C GLY A 78 9.42 -24.70 2.81
N LYS A 79 9.22 -24.01 1.67
CA LYS A 79 10.19 -23.00 1.21
C LYS A 79 10.29 -21.92 2.29
N GLU A 80 11.51 -21.50 2.59
CA GLU A 80 11.78 -20.43 3.54
C GLU A 80 11.11 -19.12 3.10
N ASP A 81 10.76 -18.28 4.07
CA ASP A 81 10.26 -16.94 3.79
C ASP A 81 11.38 -16.08 3.22
N GLY A 82 11.04 -15.25 2.23
CA GLY A 82 11.94 -14.29 1.62
C GLY A 82 11.31 -12.92 1.51
N PHE A 83 12.14 -11.91 1.28
CA PHE A 83 11.72 -10.53 1.08
C PHE A 83 11.89 -10.13 -0.39
N LEU A 84 10.95 -9.33 -0.90
CA LEU A 84 11.05 -8.72 -2.21
C LEU A 84 11.38 -7.24 -2.06
N ARG A 85 12.47 -6.80 -2.69
CA ARG A 85 12.81 -5.38 -2.78
C ARG A 85 11.89 -4.67 -3.77
N LEU A 86 11.20 -3.63 -3.31
CA LEU A 86 10.35 -2.75 -4.13
C LEU A 86 11.06 -1.40 -4.34
N PRO A 87 11.49 -1.06 -5.57
CA PRO A 87 12.11 0.23 -5.84
C PRO A 87 11.06 1.35 -5.98
N PHE A 88 11.49 2.60 -5.76
CA PHE A 88 10.68 3.81 -5.96
C PHE A 88 9.37 3.88 -5.14
N MET A 89 9.35 3.27 -3.96
CA MET A 89 8.20 3.29 -3.06
C MET A 89 8.32 4.42 -2.04
N LYS A 90 7.22 5.11 -1.76
CA LYS A 90 7.03 5.86 -0.52
C LYS A 90 7.00 4.85 0.63
N VAL A 91 7.77 5.09 1.69
CA VAL A 91 7.79 4.21 2.86
C VAL A 91 6.42 4.19 3.54
N PRO A 92 5.90 3.02 3.98
CA PRO A 92 4.68 2.96 4.77
C PRO A 92 4.80 3.77 6.07
N ILE A 93 3.67 4.26 6.58
CA ILE A 93 3.66 5.06 7.81
C ILE A 93 4.11 4.22 9.01
N PHE A 94 4.88 4.84 9.90
CA PHE A 94 5.29 4.23 11.18
C PHE A 94 4.39 4.77 12.28
N LEU A 95 3.40 3.98 12.71
CA LEU A 95 2.40 4.38 13.73
C LEU A 95 3.03 4.81 15.08
N ASN A 96 4.30 4.50 15.34
CA ASN A 96 5.01 4.85 16.58
C ASN A 96 5.77 6.19 16.52
N ARG A 97 5.67 6.97 15.43
CA ARG A 97 6.38 8.25 15.28
C ARG A 97 5.51 9.43 14.85
N ASP A 98 4.22 9.22 14.64
CA ASP A 98 3.32 10.27 14.16
C ASP A 98 2.35 10.71 15.27
N PRO A 99 2.44 11.96 15.79
CA PRO A 99 1.49 12.45 16.79
C PRO A 99 0.05 12.59 16.26
N LEU A 100 -0.17 12.38 14.96
CA LEU A 100 -1.48 12.43 14.30
C LEU A 100 -2.11 11.06 14.04
N ALA A 101 -1.44 9.96 14.42
CA ALA A 101 -2.04 8.63 14.40
C ALA A 101 -2.92 8.45 15.66
N LEU A 102 -4.18 8.93 15.58
CA LEU A 102 -5.26 8.57 16.50
C LEU A 102 -5.81 7.19 16.17
#